data_AF-A0A2I0WVL6-F1
#
_entry.id   AF-A0A2I0WVL6-F1
#
_cell.length_a   1.000
_cell.length_b   1.000
_cell.length_c   1.000
_cell.angle_alpha   90.00
_cell.angle_beta   90.00
_cell.angle_gamma   90.00
#
_symmetry.space_group_name_H-M   'P 1'
#
loop_
_entity.id
_entity.type
_entity.pdbx_description
1 polymer ?
#
loop_
_entity_poly.entity_id
_entity_poly.type
_entity_poly.pdbx_seq_one_letter_code
_entity_poly.pdbx_strand_id
1 'polypeptide(L)' 'MISEIFPLRIRGRGLSIAVLANFATNALVTFAFSPLQELVGAGILFAAFGVIALLSLVFIFLVVPETKGLTLEEIEAKIL' A
#
# COMPACT_ATOMS: atom_id res chain seq x y z
N MET A 1 -1.82 -10.58 -6.73
CA MET A 1 -1.28 -10.76 -5.36
C MET A 1 -0.01 -9.91 -5.23
N ILE A 2 0.29 -9.26 -4.10
CA ILE A 2 1.51 -8.40 -3.98
C ILE A 2 2.80 -9.21 -4.27
N SER A 3 2.80 -10.51 -3.95
CA SER A 3 3.93 -11.41 -4.16
C SER A 3 4.38 -11.58 -5.61
N GLU A 4 3.52 -11.29 -6.58
CA GLU A 4 3.81 -11.43 -8.02
C GLU A 4 4.72 -10.31 -8.54
N ILE A 5 4.70 -9.14 -7.88
CA ILE A 5 5.51 -7.97 -8.26
C ILE A 5 6.97 -8.16 -7.83
N PHE A 6 7.24 -9.04 -6.88
CA PHE A 6 8.61 -9.24 -6.36
C PHE A 6 9.34 -10.38 -7.09
N PRO A 7 10.58 -10.13 -7.58
CA PRO A 7 11.44 -11.16 -8.15
C PRO A 7 11.64 -12.33 -7.18
N LEU A 8 11.64 -13.56 -7.70
CA LEU A 8 11.77 -14.81 -6.94
C LEU A 8 12.87 -14.74 -5.86
N ARG A 9 14.03 -14.17 -6.23
CA ARG A 9 15.21 -14.08 -5.37
C ARG A 9 15.01 -13.23 -4.11
N ILE A 10 14.19 -12.19 -4.17
CA ILE A 10 13.98 -11.25 -3.05
C ILE A 10 12.57 -11.27 -2.49
N ARG A 11 11.68 -12.09 -3.07
CA ARG A 11 10.26 -12.16 -2.72
C ARG A 11 10.00 -12.28 -1.23
N GLY A 12 10.71 -13.19 -0.55
CA GLY A 12 10.55 -13.37 0.90
C GLY A 12 10.81 -12.10 1.70
N ARG A 13 11.88 -11.36 1.35
CA ARG A 13 12.24 -10.10 2.01
C ARG A 13 11.26 -8.98 1.64
N GLY A 14 10.93 -8.83 0.36
CA GLY A 14 9.97 -7.83 -0.12
C GLY A 14 8.60 -8.00 0.56
N LEU A 15 8.12 -9.25 0.66
CA LEU A 15 6.87 -9.55 1.35
C LEU A 15 6.93 -9.22 2.84
N SER A 16 8.02 -9.58 3.54
CA SER A 16 8.16 -9.26 4.97
C SER A 16 8.14 -7.76 5.26
N ILE A 17 8.76 -6.95 4.40
CA ILE A 17 8.76 -5.48 4.53
C ILE A 17 7.38 -4.93 4.26
N ALA A 18 6.69 -5.41 3.21
CA ALA A 18 5.32 -4.99 2.91
C ALA A 18 4.36 -5.30 4.05
N VAL A 19 4.46 -6.50 4.63
CA VAL A 19 3.67 -6.91 5.80
C VAL A 19 3.99 -6.04 7.01
N LEU A 20 5.27 -5.81 7.30
CA LEU A 20 5.69 -4.94 8.40
C LEU A 20 5.15 -3.52 8.22
N ALA A 21 5.26 -2.95 7.02
CA ALA A 21 4.75 -1.61 6.72
C ALA A 21 3.23 -1.53 6.90
N ASN A 22 2.50 -2.57 6.49
CA ASN A 22 1.05 -2.66 6.69
C ASN A 22 0.70 -2.66 8.19
N PHE A 23 1.35 -3.49 8.99
CA PHE A 23 1.10 -3.54 10.43
C PHE A 23 1.53 -2.26 11.15
N ALA A 24 2.69 -1.69 10.79
CA ALA A 24 3.17 -0.44 11.36
C ALA A 24 2.22 0.73 11.07
N THR A 25 1.73 0.83 9.83
CA THR A 25 0.75 1.87 9.45
C THR A 25 -0.57 1.68 10.18
N ASN A 26 -1.05 0.44 10.29
CA ASN A 26 -2.28 0.15 11.03
C ASN A 26 -2.15 0.50 12.52
N ALA A 27 -1.04 0.13 13.16
CA ALA A 27 -0.75 0.52 14.53
C ALA A 27 -0.70 2.05 14.68
N LEU A 28 0.00 2.75 13.78
CA LEU A 28 0.07 4.21 13.79
C LEU A 28 -1.32 4.84 13.70
N VAL A 29 -2.14 4.41 12.75
CA VAL A 29 -3.51 4.91 12.60
C VAL A 29 -4.33 4.63 13.87
N THR A 30 -4.25 3.42 14.43
CA THR A 30 -4.97 3.05 15.65
C THR A 30 -4.63 3.96 16.83
N PHE A 31 -3.34 4.26 17.05
CA PHE A 31 -2.91 5.14 18.13
C PHE A 31 -3.20 6.62 17.85
N ALA A 32 -3.08 7.05 16.60
CA ALA A 32 -3.26 8.44 16.21
C ALA A 32 -4.74 8.84 16.02
N PHE A 33 -5.64 7.88 15.81
CA PHE A 33 -7.03 8.16 15.45
C PHE A 33 -7.77 8.97 16.54
N SER A 34 -7.76 8.51 17.80
CA SER A 34 -8.48 9.21 18.88
C SER A 34 -7.94 10.62 19.13
N PRO A 35 -6.62 10.84 19.28
CA PRO A 35 -6.07 12.19 19.47
C PRO A 35 -6.36 13.13 18.29
N LEU A 36 -6.26 12.63 17.05
CA LEU A 36 -6.55 13.43 15.87
C LEU A 36 -8.04 13.75 15.77
N GLN A 37 -8.91 12.79 16.07
CA GLN A 37 -10.36 13.00 16.06
C GLN A 37 -10.78 14.07 17.07
N GLU A 38 -10.19 14.08 18.27
CA GLU A 38 -10.44 15.13 19.28
C GLU A 38 -9.92 16.50 18.83
N LEU A 39 -8.78 16.55 18.14
CA LEU A 39 -8.16 17.80 17.72
C LEU A 39 -8.85 18.48 16.53
N VAL A 40 -9.18 17.70 15.48
CA VAL A 40 -9.70 18.24 14.21
C VAL A 40 -11.15 17.87 13.93
N GLY A 41 -11.74 17.00 14.74
CA GLY A 41 -13.09 16.49 14.53
C GLY A 41 -13.16 15.39 13.47
N ALA A 42 -14.22 14.57 13.55
CA ALA A 42 -14.40 13.42 12.68
C ALA A 42 -14.50 13.79 11.19
N GLY A 43 -15.19 14.89 10.85
CA GLY A 43 -15.41 15.30 9.46
C GLY A 43 -14.10 15.58 8.71
N ILE A 44 -13.19 16.35 9.31
CA ILE A 44 -11.88 16.66 8.73
C ILE A 44 -11.02 15.40 8.68
N LEU A 45 -11.05 14.57 9.72
CA LEU A 45 -10.29 13.33 9.78
C LEU A 45 -10.68 12.34 8.67
N PHE A 46 -11.98 12.12 8.45
CA PHE A 46 -12.46 11.25 7.36
C PHE A 46 -12.19 11.86 5.99
N ALA A 47 -12.30 13.19 5.83
CA ALA A 47 -11.91 13.85 4.58
C ALA A 47 -10.42 13.64 4.27
N ALA A 48 -9.54 13.73 5.27
CA ALA A 48 -8.11 13.46 5.12
C ALA A 48 -7.84 12.00 4.69
N PHE A 49 -8.52 11.02 5.30
CA PHE A 49 -8.45 9.62 4.82
C PHE A 49 -8.95 9.46 3.38
N GLY A 50 -10.01 10.19 3.00
CA GLY A 50 -10.51 10.23 1.62
C GLY A 50 -9.47 10.77 0.63
N VAL A 51 -8.77 11.85 0.98
CA VAL A 51 -7.67 12.40 0.16
C VAL A 51 -6.53 11.38 0.03
N ILE A 52 -6.13 10.74 1.13
CA ILE A 52 -5.09 9.68 1.09
C ILE A 52 -5.52 8.53 0.19
N ALA A 53 -6.79 8.11 0.24
CA ALA A 53 -7.31 7.06 -0.61
C ALA A 53 -7.28 7.44 -2.10
N LEU A 54 -7.66 8.68 -2.44
CA LEU A 54 -7.57 9.18 -3.82
C LEU A 54 -6.13 9.25 -4.33
N LEU A 55 -5.20 9.75 -3.51
CA LEU A 55 -3.77 9.75 -3.85
C LEU A 55 -3.23 8.34 -4.04
N SER A 56 -3.66 7.39 -3.19
CA SER A 56 -3.31 5.98 -3.32
C SER A 56 -3.84 5.39 -4.62
N LEU A 57 -5.06 5.73 -5.03
CA LEU A 57 -5.64 5.30 -6.29
C LEU A 57 -4.84 5.83 -7.49
N VAL A 58 -4.49 7.11 -7.49
CA VAL A 58 -3.67 7.73 -8.54
C VAL A 58 -2.29 7.06 -8.60
N PHE A 59 -1.66 6.84 -7.45
CA PHE A 59 -0.37 6.14 -7.37
C PHE A 59 -0.47 4.72 -7.95
N ILE A 60 -1.49 3.96 -7.57
CA ILE A 60 -1.71 2.59 -8.09
C ILE A 60 -1.86 2.63 -9.61
N PHE A 61 -2.67 3.54 -10.14
CA PHE A 61 -2.94 3.61 -11.57
C PHE A 61 -1.70 4.01 -12.40
N LEU A 62 -0.83 4.88 -11.87
CA LEU A 62 0.32 5.41 -12.61
C LEU A 62 1.61 4.61 -12.41
N VAL A 63 1.80 4.03 -11.22
CA VAL A 63 3.09 3.48 -10.79
C VAL A 63 3.06 1.96 -10.64
N VAL A 64 1.93 1.38 -10.22
CA VAL A 64 1.85 -0.07 -10.00
C VAL A 64 1.60 -0.76 -11.33
N PRO A 65 2.51 -1.64 -11.80
CA PRO A 65 2.30 -2.36 -13.05
C PRO A 65 1.14 -3.35 -12.91
N GLU A 66 0.28 -3.38 -13.93
CA GLU A 66 -0.79 -4.37 -14.00
C GLU A 66 -0.19 -5.77 -14.23
N THR A 67 -0.43 -6.68 -13.29
CA THR A 67 0.04 -8.08 -13.33
C THR A 67 -1.03 -9.05 -13.80
N LYS A 68 -2.27 -8.60 -13.96
CA LYS A 68 -3.40 -9.48 -14.32
C LYS A 68 -3.22 -10.08 -15.71
N GLY A 69 -3.27 -11.41 -15.77
CA GLY A 69 -3.21 -12.18 -17.01
C GLY A 69 -1.81 -12.40 -17.57
N LEU A 70 -0.76 -12.01 -16.84
CA LEU A 70 0.64 -12.27 -17.20
C LEU A 70 1.17 -13.51 -16.45
N THR A 71 2.08 -14.26 -17.07
CA THR A 71 2.84 -15.29 -16.35
C THR A 71 3.86 -14.66 -15.42
N LEU A 72 4.38 -15.45 -14.47
CA LEU A 72 5.39 -14.98 -13.53
C LEU A 72 6.69 -14.56 -14.26
N GLU A 73 7.06 -15.24 -15.35
CA GLU A 73 8.24 -14.87 -16.15
C GLU A 73 8.03 -13.56 -16.90
N GLU A 74 6.82 -13.32 -17.44
CA GLU A 74 6.48 -12.06 -18.13
C GLU A 74 6.49 -10.86 -17.17
N ILE A 75 6.07 -11.07 -15.92
CA ILE A 75 6.13 -10.04 -14.88
C ILE A 75 7.57 -9.76 -14.49
N GLU A 76 8.41 -10.78 -14.29
CA GLU A 76 9.83 -10.59 -13.99
C GLU A 76 10.55 -9.85 -15.13
N ALA A 77 10.28 -10.18 -16.40
CA ALA A 77 10.86 -9.51 -17.56
C ALA A 77 10.35 -8.07 -17.79
N LYS A 78 9.20 -7.69 -17.22
CA LYS A 78 8.69 -6.32 -17.24
C LYS A 78 9.24 -5.44 -16.12
N ILE A 79 9.63 -6.06 -15.00
CA ILE A 79 10.05 -5.37 -13.76
C ILE A 79 11.58 -5.27 -13.66
N LEU A 80 12.32 -6.18 -14.30
CA LEU A 80 13.79 -6.17 -14.44
C LEU A 80 14.22 -5.70 -15.84
#